data_AF-A0A093VK93-F1
#
_entry.id   AF-A0A093VK93-F1
#
_cell.length_a   1.000
_cell.length_b   1.000
_cell.length_c   1.000
_cell.angle_alpha   90.00
_cell.angle_beta   90.00
_cell.angle_gamma   90.00
#
_symmetry.space_group_name_H-M   'P 1'
#
loop_
_entity.id
_entity.type
_entity.pdbx_description
1 polymer ?
#
loop_
_entity_poly.entity_id
_entity_poly.type
_entity_poly.pdbx_seq_one_letter_code
_entity_poly.pdbx_strand_id
1 'polypeptide(L)'
;MIILHGLPWTMHLQGMYNILQTHELQGHVEHRTPFRSHLLEVMGVMDLPTFSVGRQNPCLGLWRRYCRETKHMTRNDVELVSGLPRSLIDLFSCIGHGATEEDFWDWPGAPGVLLQCHLWEAYRLAGILTVRHRNLPPTLLCHTPCSQPPITSGCMASQTLRARCLPSTEVLVSRILSCVDAIRRASSDPEESSYLVMNSIIHPTFVAGLQIAIINARPDFKELISQCILSDVPGLINTTQGELVLDFLRGMWDCADEKVDVEELARLRGFELVLL
;
A
#
# COMPACT_ATOMS: atom_id res chain seq x y z
N MET A 1 8.54 -17.55 4.70
CA MET A 1 8.49 -16.09 4.90
C MET A 1 9.30 -15.77 6.14
N ILE A 2 10.34 -14.94 6.06
CA ILE A 2 11.14 -14.53 7.23
C ILE A 2 10.29 -13.56 8.03
N ILE A 3 10.03 -13.89 9.31
CA ILE A 3 9.15 -13.12 10.20
C ILE A 3 9.99 -12.04 10.87
N LEU A 4 9.67 -10.77 10.59
CA LEU A 4 10.41 -9.60 11.07
C LEU A 4 9.54 -8.90 12.11
N HIS A 5 9.70 -9.30 13.37
CA HIS A 5 8.90 -8.89 14.54
C HIS A 5 9.16 -7.42 14.95
N GLY A 6 8.93 -6.48 14.04
CA GLY A 6 9.32 -5.08 14.23
C GLY A 6 10.83 -4.84 14.23
N LEU A 7 11.66 -5.88 14.06
CA LEU A 7 13.11 -5.74 14.02
C LEU A 7 13.55 -5.00 12.74
N PRO A 8 14.58 -4.13 12.80
CA PRO A 8 15.17 -3.55 11.60
C PRO A 8 15.61 -4.64 10.62
N TRP A 9 15.12 -4.55 9.40
CA TRP A 9 15.26 -5.59 8.39
C TRP A 9 15.64 -5.06 7.02
N THR A 10 15.38 -3.78 6.73
CA THR A 10 15.74 -3.13 5.46
C THR A 10 17.26 -3.16 5.19
N MET A 11 18.08 -3.27 6.24
CA MET A 11 19.52 -3.50 6.14
C MET A 11 19.87 -4.80 5.41
N HIS A 12 19.02 -5.83 5.50
CA HIS A 12 19.20 -7.08 4.77
C HIS A 12 18.94 -6.91 3.28
N LEU A 13 17.95 -6.09 2.88
CA LEU A 13 17.76 -5.73 1.47
C LEU A 13 19.00 -5.02 0.91
N GLN A 14 19.56 -4.07 1.67
CA GLN A 14 20.80 -3.39 1.30
C GLN A 14 21.96 -4.36 1.14
N GLY A 15 22.16 -5.27 2.09
CA GLY A 15 23.20 -6.30 2.03
C GLY A 15 23.05 -7.22 0.81
N MET A 16 21.86 -7.74 0.58
CA MET A 16 21.56 -8.58 -0.58
C MET A 16 21.78 -7.84 -1.89
N TYR A 17 21.38 -6.57 -1.97
CA TYR A 17 21.57 -5.75 -3.16
C TYR A 17 23.05 -5.51 -3.47
N ASN A 18 23.86 -5.24 -2.44
CA ASN A 18 25.29 -5.05 -2.60
C ASN A 18 25.97 -6.33 -3.13
N ILE A 19 25.59 -7.51 -2.62
CA ILE A 19 26.10 -8.80 -3.11
C ILE A 19 25.71 -9.01 -4.58
N LEU A 20 24.47 -8.69 -4.96
CA LEU A 20 24.02 -8.80 -6.34
C LEU A 20 24.82 -7.85 -7.26
N GLN A 21 25.14 -6.63 -6.80
CA GLN A 21 25.97 -5.68 -7.56
C GLN A 21 27.39 -6.20 -7.78
N THR A 22 28.01 -6.82 -6.78
CA THR A 22 29.37 -7.37 -6.91
C THR A 22 29.49 -8.50 -7.94
N HIS A 23 28.38 -9.19 -8.24
CA HIS A 23 28.31 -10.26 -9.23
C HIS A 23 27.69 -9.79 -10.56
N GLU A 24 28.00 -8.55 -10.97
CA GLU A 24 27.57 -7.89 -12.22
C GLU A 24 26.05 -7.84 -12.46
N LEU A 25 25.35 -6.95 -11.75
CA LEU A 25 23.98 -6.52 -12.13
C LEU A 25 23.94 -5.69 -13.44
N GLN A 26 25.11 -5.33 -13.98
CA GLN A 26 25.28 -4.49 -15.18
C GLN A 26 25.18 -5.25 -16.52
N GLY A 27 25.04 -6.58 -16.50
CA GLY A 27 24.69 -7.33 -17.71
C GLY A 27 23.31 -6.91 -18.22
N HIS A 28 23.17 -6.83 -19.56
CA HIS A 28 21.87 -6.59 -20.21
C HIS A 28 20.80 -7.51 -19.60
N VAL A 29 19.57 -6.99 -19.41
CA VAL A 29 18.41 -7.71 -18.82
C VAL A 29 18.23 -9.12 -19.41
N GLU A 30 18.61 -9.30 -20.68
CA GLU A 30 18.60 -10.53 -21.46
C GLU A 30 19.47 -11.68 -20.89
N HIS A 31 20.45 -11.39 -20.02
CA HIS A 31 21.38 -12.39 -19.48
C HIS A 31 21.11 -12.75 -18.01
N ARG A 32 19.99 -12.29 -17.42
CA ARG A 32 19.65 -12.62 -16.04
C ARG A 32 19.11 -14.04 -15.92
N THR A 33 19.65 -14.79 -14.95
CA THR A 33 19.11 -16.12 -14.64
C THR A 33 17.71 -16.01 -14.03
N PRO A 34 16.81 -17.00 -14.23
CA PRO A 34 15.45 -16.97 -13.65
C PRO A 34 15.44 -16.76 -12.13
N PHE A 35 16.40 -17.37 -11.43
CA PHE A 35 16.59 -17.17 -9.99
C PHE A 35 16.87 -15.71 -9.63
N ARG A 36 17.74 -15.02 -10.37
CA ARG A 36 18.08 -13.62 -10.10
C ARG A 36 16.92 -12.69 -10.43
N SER A 37 16.18 -12.96 -11.49
CA SER A 37 14.97 -12.20 -11.82
C SER A 37 13.93 -12.34 -10.72
N HIS A 38 13.65 -13.56 -10.26
CA HIS A 38 12.72 -13.79 -9.15
C HIS A 38 13.21 -13.12 -7.85
N LEU A 39 14.48 -13.24 -7.50
CA LEU A 39 15.04 -12.60 -6.32
C LEU A 39 14.90 -11.06 -6.37
N LEU A 40 15.18 -10.45 -7.53
CA LEU A 40 15.00 -9.01 -7.72
C LEU A 40 13.54 -8.58 -7.64
N GLU A 41 12.60 -9.41 -8.08
CA GLU A 41 11.16 -9.14 -7.94
C GLU A 41 10.73 -9.17 -6.47
N VAL A 42 11.09 -10.21 -5.73
CA VAL A 42 10.79 -10.33 -4.29
C VAL A 42 11.40 -9.15 -3.52
N MET A 43 12.68 -8.88 -3.74
CA MET A 43 13.34 -7.71 -3.13
C MET A 43 12.71 -6.40 -3.59
N GLY A 44 12.26 -6.33 -4.84
CA GLY A 44 11.60 -5.17 -5.42
C GLY A 44 10.30 -4.82 -4.72
N VAL A 45 9.46 -5.82 -4.43
CA VAL A 45 8.20 -5.66 -3.70
C VAL A 45 8.46 -5.26 -2.25
N MET A 46 9.40 -5.93 -1.58
CA MET A 46 9.77 -5.60 -0.21
C MET A 46 10.39 -4.20 -0.09
N ASP A 47 11.06 -3.70 -1.13
CA ASP A 47 11.69 -2.38 -1.15
C ASP A 47 10.72 -1.24 -1.50
N LEU A 48 9.42 -1.52 -1.69
CA LEU A 48 8.45 -0.48 -2.01
C LEU A 48 8.27 0.51 -0.86
N PRO A 49 8.19 1.82 -1.16
CA PRO A 49 8.23 2.88 -0.14
C PRO A 49 6.99 2.95 0.75
N THR A 50 5.92 2.23 0.45
CA THR A 50 4.65 2.26 1.20
C THR A 50 4.34 0.93 1.89
N PHE A 51 5.10 -0.13 1.59
CA PHE A 51 4.84 -1.49 2.10
C PHE A 51 5.61 -1.79 3.39
N SER A 52 6.30 -0.79 3.92
CA SER A 52 7.02 -0.83 5.17
C SER A 52 6.95 0.53 5.84
N VAL A 53 6.94 0.54 7.17
CA VAL A 53 6.91 1.76 7.99
C VAL A 53 8.08 1.73 8.96
N GLY A 54 8.71 2.88 9.19
CA GLY A 54 9.81 3.04 10.14
C GLY A 54 11.17 2.64 9.58
N ARG A 55 11.33 2.61 8.25
CA ARG A 55 12.56 2.17 7.58
C ARG A 55 13.78 2.92 8.10
N GLN A 56 14.79 2.19 8.56
CA GLN A 56 16.11 2.71 8.95
C GLN A 56 17.01 2.96 7.74
N ASN A 57 16.78 2.22 6.64
CA ASN A 57 17.53 2.39 5.39
C ASN A 57 16.63 2.95 4.27
N PRO A 58 17.14 3.86 3.43
CA PRO A 58 16.41 4.39 2.28
C PRO A 58 15.90 3.28 1.34
N CYS A 59 14.84 3.57 0.60
CA CYS A 59 14.39 2.68 -0.47
C CYS A 59 15.43 2.65 -1.59
N LEU A 60 15.77 1.46 -2.07
CA LEU A 60 16.71 1.26 -3.17
C LEU A 60 16.07 1.53 -4.55
N GLY A 61 14.74 1.52 -4.63
CA GLY A 61 13.97 1.66 -5.86
C GLY A 61 14.12 0.44 -6.78
N LEU A 62 14.29 -0.75 -6.22
CA LEU A 62 14.63 -1.97 -6.98
C LEU A 62 13.58 -2.31 -8.03
N TRP A 63 12.29 -2.28 -7.67
CA TRP A 63 11.21 -2.57 -8.61
C TRP A 63 11.25 -1.63 -9.82
N ARG A 64 11.31 -0.32 -9.56
CA ARG A 64 11.36 0.71 -10.60
C ARG A 64 12.57 0.55 -11.53
N ARG A 65 13.73 0.21 -10.98
CA ARG A 65 15.00 0.10 -11.71
C ARG A 65 15.13 -1.19 -12.52
N TYR A 66 14.53 -2.28 -12.05
CA TYR A 66 14.89 -3.61 -12.54
C TYR A 66 13.70 -4.51 -12.93
N CYS A 67 12.47 -4.18 -12.53
CA CYS A 67 11.29 -5.03 -12.73
C CYS A 67 10.30 -4.46 -13.75
N ARG A 68 10.14 -3.12 -13.85
CA ARG A 68 9.16 -2.46 -14.73
C ARG A 68 9.36 -2.75 -16.23
N GLU A 69 10.61 -2.81 -16.68
CA GLU A 69 10.94 -2.91 -18.10
C GLU A 69 11.07 -4.34 -18.61
N THR A 70 10.91 -5.33 -17.73
CA THR A 70 10.96 -6.76 -18.06
C THR A 70 9.67 -7.16 -18.79
N LYS A 71 9.48 -6.63 -20.00
CA LYS A 71 8.35 -6.92 -20.89
C LYS A 71 8.46 -8.34 -21.45
N HIS A 72 8.35 -9.40 -20.65
CA HIS A 72 8.17 -10.72 -21.23
C HIS A 72 7.26 -11.63 -20.42
N MET A 73 6.19 -12.03 -21.10
CA MET A 73 5.72 -13.41 -21.19
C MET A 73 5.11 -13.97 -19.91
N THR A 74 3.82 -13.70 -19.70
CA THR A 74 2.75 -14.72 -19.74
C THR A 74 1.44 -14.15 -19.19
N ARG A 75 0.37 -14.87 -19.46
CA ARG A 75 -1.05 -14.63 -19.12
C ARG A 75 -1.35 -14.43 -17.62
N ASN A 76 -0.35 -14.46 -16.74
CA ASN A 76 -0.45 -14.21 -15.30
C ASN A 76 0.41 -13.00 -14.91
N ASP A 77 -0.14 -11.79 -15.05
CA ASP A 77 0.51 -10.52 -14.73
C ASP A 77 0.50 -10.19 -13.22
N VAL A 78 0.42 -11.22 -12.38
CA VAL A 78 0.32 -11.12 -10.91
C VAL A 78 1.66 -11.53 -10.30
N GLU A 79 2.21 -10.68 -9.44
CA GLU A 79 3.42 -10.95 -8.68
C GLU A 79 3.11 -11.94 -7.53
N LEU A 80 4.01 -12.91 -7.32
CA LEU A 80 3.72 -14.10 -6.51
C LEU A 80 3.70 -13.84 -5.00
N VAL A 81 4.51 -12.90 -4.51
CA VAL A 81 4.66 -12.64 -3.07
C VAL A 81 3.50 -11.82 -2.53
N SER A 82 3.16 -10.73 -3.21
CA SER A 82 2.10 -9.80 -2.83
C SER A 82 0.72 -10.20 -3.37
N GLY A 83 0.68 -11.08 -4.38
CA GLY A 83 -0.57 -11.40 -5.08
C GLY A 83 -1.15 -10.22 -5.86
N LEU A 84 -0.37 -9.15 -6.09
CA LEU A 84 -0.82 -7.93 -6.79
C LEU A 84 -0.45 -7.96 -8.27
N PRO A 85 -1.25 -7.29 -9.14
CA PRO A 85 -0.87 -7.12 -10.53
C PRO A 85 0.40 -6.28 -10.63
N ARG A 86 1.35 -6.70 -11.46
CA ARG A 86 2.62 -5.98 -11.66
C ARG A 86 2.37 -4.54 -12.12
N SER A 87 1.36 -4.32 -12.95
CA SER A 87 0.91 -2.99 -13.36
C SER A 87 0.48 -2.08 -12.20
N LEU A 88 -0.08 -2.63 -11.12
CA LEU A 88 -0.40 -1.88 -9.90
C LEU A 88 0.86 -1.62 -9.07
N ILE A 89 1.75 -2.60 -8.96
CA ILE A 89 3.04 -2.46 -8.27
C ILE A 89 3.91 -1.40 -8.94
N ASP A 90 3.88 -1.31 -10.27
CA ASP A 90 4.55 -0.26 -11.04
C ASP A 90 4.15 1.14 -10.57
N LEU A 91 2.86 1.37 -10.30
CA LEU A 91 2.37 2.64 -9.76
C LEU A 91 2.90 2.90 -8.35
N PHE A 92 2.82 1.90 -7.47
CA PHE A 92 3.37 1.98 -6.10
C PHE A 92 4.87 2.29 -6.09
N SER A 93 5.64 1.71 -7.01
CA SER A 93 7.09 1.94 -7.14
C SER A 93 7.46 3.38 -7.54
N CYS A 94 6.47 4.14 -8.04
CA CYS A 94 6.62 5.54 -8.45
C CYS A 94 6.13 6.54 -7.40
N ILE A 95 5.55 6.09 -6.29
CA ILE A 95 5.16 6.99 -5.19
C ILE A 95 6.41 7.68 -4.62
N GLY A 96 6.32 9.00 -4.44
CA GLY A 96 7.44 9.87 -4.05
C GLY A 96 8.41 10.19 -5.19
N HIS A 97 8.15 9.68 -6.40
CA HIS A 97 8.99 9.87 -7.59
C HIS A 97 8.14 10.21 -8.83
N GLY A 98 6.96 10.81 -8.64
CA GLY A 98 6.11 11.32 -9.73
C GLY A 98 4.75 10.64 -9.89
N ALA A 99 4.45 9.56 -9.16
CA ALA A 99 3.09 9.01 -9.17
C ALA A 99 2.07 10.02 -8.62
N THR A 100 0.96 10.15 -9.33
CA THR A 100 -0.15 11.05 -9.02
C THR A 100 -1.39 10.26 -8.62
N GLU A 101 -2.39 10.95 -8.07
CA GLU A 101 -3.67 10.31 -7.77
C GLU A 101 -4.37 9.81 -9.05
N GLU A 102 -4.20 10.56 -10.15
CA GLU A 102 -4.78 10.23 -11.46
C GLU A 102 -4.26 8.89 -12.00
N ASP A 103 -2.97 8.60 -11.82
CA ASP A 103 -2.39 7.32 -12.28
C ASP A 103 -3.09 6.10 -11.64
N PHE A 104 -3.50 6.21 -10.36
CA PHE A 104 -4.26 5.15 -9.69
C PHE A 104 -5.74 5.12 -10.12
N TRP A 105 -6.34 6.27 -10.42
CA TRP A 105 -7.71 6.33 -10.95
C TRP A 105 -7.82 5.75 -12.35
N ASP A 106 -6.82 6.00 -13.20
CA ASP A 106 -6.75 5.55 -14.58
C ASP A 106 -6.16 4.14 -14.72
N TRP A 107 -5.77 3.50 -13.59
CA TRP A 107 -5.32 2.11 -13.61
C TRP A 107 -6.44 1.20 -14.15
N PRO A 108 -6.19 0.44 -15.24
CA PRO A 108 -7.23 -0.27 -15.98
C PRO A 108 -7.77 -1.52 -15.26
N GLY A 109 -7.14 -1.92 -14.16
CA GLY A 109 -7.41 -3.18 -13.49
C GLY A 109 -6.69 -4.36 -14.14
N ALA A 110 -6.93 -5.55 -13.58
CA ALA A 110 -6.48 -6.83 -14.11
C ALA A 110 -7.58 -7.89 -13.92
N PRO A 111 -7.61 -8.97 -14.74
CA PRO A 111 -8.52 -10.08 -14.51
C PRO A 111 -8.00 -10.97 -13.38
N GLY A 112 -8.83 -11.22 -12.36
CA GLY A 112 -8.51 -12.06 -11.21
C GLY A 112 -9.75 -12.78 -10.66
N VAL A 113 -9.55 -13.65 -9.68
CA VAL A 113 -10.67 -14.23 -8.92
C VAL A 113 -11.31 -13.17 -8.01
N LEU A 114 -12.53 -13.41 -7.52
CA LEU A 114 -13.30 -12.42 -6.76
C LEU A 114 -12.52 -11.78 -5.60
N LEU A 115 -11.81 -12.60 -4.81
CA LEU A 115 -11.02 -12.09 -3.67
C LEU A 115 -9.82 -11.25 -4.12
N GLN A 116 -9.18 -11.63 -5.22
CA GLN A 116 -8.11 -10.84 -5.82
C GLN A 116 -8.63 -9.49 -6.31
N CYS A 117 -9.80 -9.45 -6.97
CA CYS A 117 -10.41 -8.20 -7.40
C CYS A 117 -10.66 -7.23 -6.24
N HIS A 118 -11.16 -7.75 -5.10
CA HIS A 118 -11.34 -6.94 -3.88
C HIS A 118 -10.00 -6.47 -3.31
N LEU A 119 -8.98 -7.32 -3.28
CA LEU A 119 -7.66 -6.96 -2.79
C LEU A 119 -7.05 -5.85 -3.63
N TRP A 120 -7.07 -6.01 -4.95
CA TRP A 120 -6.46 -5.07 -5.88
C TRP A 120 -7.16 -3.72 -5.86
N GLU A 121 -8.49 -3.72 -5.71
CA GLU A 121 -9.27 -2.49 -5.50
C GLU A 121 -8.89 -1.81 -4.18
N ALA A 122 -8.76 -2.57 -3.08
CA ALA A 122 -8.33 -2.03 -1.79
C ALA A 122 -6.94 -1.40 -1.88
N TYR A 123 -5.99 -2.05 -2.56
CA TYR A 123 -4.66 -1.51 -2.81
C TYR A 123 -4.68 -0.25 -3.67
N ARG A 124 -5.44 -0.24 -4.78
CA ARG A 124 -5.59 0.95 -5.62
C ARG A 124 -6.07 2.15 -4.80
N LEU A 125 -7.11 1.97 -4.00
CA LEU A 125 -7.67 3.01 -3.12
C LEU A 125 -6.68 3.43 -2.03
N ALA A 126 -5.89 2.50 -1.48
CA ALA A 126 -4.83 2.81 -0.53
C ALA A 126 -3.69 3.62 -1.19
N GLY A 127 -3.34 3.33 -2.44
CA GLY A 127 -2.40 4.14 -3.23
C GLY A 127 -2.88 5.57 -3.42
N ILE A 128 -4.16 5.75 -3.76
CA ILE A 128 -4.84 7.06 -3.86
C ILE A 128 -4.71 7.82 -2.53
N LEU A 129 -5.06 7.19 -1.40
CA LEU A 129 -4.95 7.81 -0.07
C LEU A 129 -3.51 8.21 0.26
N THR A 130 -2.54 7.35 -0.08
CA THR A 130 -1.13 7.60 0.22
C THR A 130 -0.58 8.78 -0.57
N VAL A 131 -0.89 8.87 -1.86
CA VAL A 131 -0.50 10.02 -2.70
C VAL A 131 -1.20 11.29 -2.23
N ARG A 132 -2.50 11.20 -1.93
CA ARG A 132 -3.29 12.33 -1.44
C ARG A 132 -2.72 12.89 -0.14
N HIS A 133 -2.45 12.03 0.85
CA HIS A 133 -1.89 12.45 2.14
C HIS A 133 -0.51 13.13 1.99
N ARG A 134 0.34 12.65 1.09
CA ARG A 134 1.65 13.25 0.79
C ARG A 134 1.57 14.61 0.09
N ASN A 135 0.52 14.82 -0.71
CA ASN A 135 0.32 16.05 -1.47
C ASN A 135 -0.48 17.11 -0.71
N LEU A 136 -1.06 16.80 0.46
CA LEU A 136 -1.74 17.80 1.28
C LEU A 136 -0.72 18.68 2.02
N PRO A 137 -0.76 20.02 1.84
CA PRO A 137 -0.09 20.94 2.75
C PRO A 137 -0.67 20.77 4.17
N PRO A 138 0.14 20.92 5.25
CA PRO A 138 -0.30 20.78 6.65
C PRO A 138 -1.44 21.71 7.12
N THR A 139 -1.94 22.59 6.24
CA THR A 139 -2.96 23.62 6.51
C THR A 139 -4.33 23.33 5.91
N LEU A 140 -4.49 22.29 5.08
CA LEU A 140 -5.76 22.00 4.36
C LEU A 140 -6.54 20.79 4.90
N LEU A 141 -6.14 20.21 6.03
CA LEU A 141 -6.87 19.12 6.70
C LEU A 141 -8.21 19.54 7.34
N CYS A 142 -8.55 20.84 7.30
CA CYS A 142 -9.88 21.29 7.71
C CYS A 142 -10.92 20.92 6.64
N HIS A 143 -11.77 19.95 6.98
CA HIS A 143 -13.07 19.75 6.36
C HIS A 143 -13.81 21.09 6.20
N THR A 144 -13.76 21.66 5.01
CA THR A 144 -14.79 22.58 4.57
C THR A 144 -15.66 21.81 3.59
N PRO A 145 -16.93 21.52 3.91
CA PRO A 145 -17.88 21.13 2.89
C PRO A 145 -17.90 22.25 1.85
N CYS A 146 -17.78 21.85 0.59
CA CYS A 146 -17.75 22.71 -0.59
C CYS A 146 -18.78 23.85 -0.47
N SER A 147 -18.34 25.01 0.00
CA SER A 147 -19.13 26.23 0.03
C SER A 147 -18.86 26.92 -1.29
N GLN A 148 -19.82 26.80 -2.20
CA GLN A 148 -19.76 27.40 -3.53
C GLN A 148 -19.44 28.90 -3.41
N PRO A 149 -18.50 29.46 -4.19
CA PRO A 149 -18.41 30.91 -4.33
C PRO A 149 -19.62 31.42 -5.13
N PRO A 150 -20.13 32.62 -4.81
CA PRO A 150 -21.26 33.19 -5.53
C PRO A 150 -20.87 33.47 -6.98
N ILE A 151 -21.76 33.02 -7.87
CA ILE A 151 -21.69 33.20 -9.32
C ILE A 151 -21.49 34.69 -9.63
N THR A 152 -20.35 35.05 -10.22
CA THR A 152 -20.22 36.28 -11.00
C THR A 152 -19.84 35.93 -12.43
N SER A 153 -20.74 36.29 -13.33
CA SER A 153 -20.74 36.02 -14.76
C SER A 153 -19.57 36.69 -15.50
N GLY A 154 -18.93 35.98 -16.43
CA GLY A 154 -18.01 36.60 -17.38
C GLY A 154 -17.27 35.68 -18.35
N CYS A 155 -17.93 35.37 -19.47
CA CYS A 155 -17.40 35.03 -20.81
C CYS A 155 -16.56 33.75 -21.05
N MET A 156 -16.89 33.13 -22.19
CA MET A 156 -16.56 31.78 -22.65
C MET A 156 -15.08 31.53 -22.97
N ALA A 157 -14.57 30.43 -22.43
CA ALA A 157 -13.60 29.58 -23.11
C ALA A 157 -14.01 28.12 -22.89
N SER A 158 -14.57 27.52 -23.94
CA SER A 158 -14.98 26.12 -23.99
C SER A 158 -13.75 25.20 -24.00
N GLN A 159 -13.23 24.86 -22.84
CA GLN A 159 -12.51 23.60 -22.62
C GLN A 159 -13.02 22.97 -21.33
N THR A 160 -13.68 21.85 -21.50
CA THR A 160 -14.34 21.00 -20.51
C THR A 160 -13.37 20.45 -19.47
N LEU A 161 -12.92 21.28 -18.53
CA LEU A 161 -12.49 20.80 -17.22
C LEU A 161 -13.77 20.60 -16.40
N ARG A 162 -14.47 19.48 -16.64
CA ARG A 162 -15.31 18.93 -15.57
C ARG A 162 -14.33 18.73 -14.42
N ALA A 163 -14.39 19.58 -13.39
CA ALA A 163 -13.77 19.29 -12.13
C ALA A 163 -14.27 17.90 -11.74
N ARG A 164 -13.44 16.87 -11.91
CA ARG A 164 -13.80 15.50 -11.56
C ARG A 164 -14.14 15.58 -10.07
N CYS A 165 -15.39 15.31 -9.72
CA CYS A 165 -15.80 15.22 -8.33
C CYS A 165 -15.20 13.91 -7.80
N LEU A 166 -13.94 13.98 -7.40
CA LEU A 166 -13.20 12.83 -6.88
C LEU A 166 -13.82 12.41 -5.53
N PRO A 167 -13.92 11.11 -5.23
CA PRO A 167 -14.43 10.64 -3.95
C PRO A 167 -13.65 11.23 -2.76
N SER A 168 -14.37 11.62 -1.72
CA SER A 168 -13.79 12.09 -0.47
C SER A 168 -12.95 10.99 0.20
N THR A 169 -12.01 11.38 1.07
CA THR A 169 -11.18 10.46 1.84
C THR A 169 -12.02 9.47 2.66
N GLU A 170 -13.13 9.93 3.26
CA GLU A 170 -14.06 9.07 4.00
C GLU A 170 -14.69 7.98 3.13
N VAL A 171 -15.06 8.31 1.89
CA VAL A 171 -15.59 7.33 0.93
C VAL A 171 -14.52 6.30 0.56
N LEU A 172 -13.27 6.74 0.36
CA LEU A 172 -12.16 5.83 0.08
C LEU A 172 -11.89 4.87 1.24
N VAL A 173 -11.81 5.39 2.47
CA VAL A 173 -11.65 4.58 3.70
C VAL A 173 -12.77 3.53 3.80
N SER A 174 -14.03 3.97 3.65
CA SER A 174 -15.17 3.06 3.72
C SER A 174 -15.11 1.95 2.67
N ARG A 175 -14.67 2.27 1.43
CA ARG A 175 -14.52 1.30 0.34
C ARG A 175 -13.37 0.32 0.57
N ILE A 176 -12.23 0.80 1.08
CA ILE A 176 -11.10 -0.06 1.46
C ILE A 176 -11.56 -1.06 2.51
N LEU A 177 -12.17 -0.58 3.60
CA LEU A 177 -12.64 -1.44 4.68
C LEU A 177 -13.72 -2.42 4.21
N SER A 178 -14.62 -1.98 3.32
CA SER A 178 -15.61 -2.88 2.71
C SER A 178 -14.97 -3.99 1.86
N CYS A 179 -13.91 -3.70 1.11
CA CYS A 179 -13.20 -4.72 0.33
C CYS A 179 -12.48 -5.71 1.24
N VAL A 180 -11.77 -5.21 2.25
CA VAL A 180 -11.05 -6.06 3.22
C VAL A 180 -12.03 -6.94 4.02
N ASP A 181 -13.15 -6.39 4.46
CA ASP A 181 -14.19 -7.15 5.17
C ASP A 181 -14.83 -8.24 4.30
N ALA A 182 -15.03 -7.97 3.01
CA ALA A 182 -15.49 -8.98 2.05
C ALA A 182 -14.49 -10.13 1.91
N ILE A 183 -13.19 -9.82 1.81
CA ILE A 183 -12.12 -10.84 1.77
C ILE A 183 -12.15 -11.68 3.05
N ARG A 184 -12.11 -11.03 4.21
CA ARG A 184 -12.10 -11.70 5.52
C ARG A 184 -13.28 -12.65 5.69
N ARG A 185 -14.50 -12.22 5.34
CA ARG A 185 -15.69 -13.09 5.43
C ARG A 185 -15.59 -14.29 4.50
N ALA A 186 -15.14 -14.08 3.27
CA ALA A 186 -15.04 -15.16 2.28
C ALA A 186 -13.89 -16.14 2.57
N SER A 187 -12.83 -15.73 3.25
CA SER A 187 -11.70 -16.58 3.63
C SER A 187 -11.97 -17.53 4.82
N SER A 188 -13.23 -17.61 5.27
CA SER A 188 -13.65 -18.58 6.31
C SER A 188 -13.68 -20.03 5.81
N ASP A 189 -13.54 -20.27 4.49
CA ASP A 189 -13.45 -21.59 3.85
C ASP A 189 -12.09 -21.70 3.11
N PRO A 190 -11.10 -22.46 3.63
CA PRO A 190 -9.71 -22.28 3.22
C PRO A 190 -9.34 -23.09 1.96
N GLU A 191 -9.21 -22.38 0.83
CA GLU A 191 -8.35 -22.79 -0.30
C GLU A 191 -6.96 -22.14 -0.18
N GLU A 192 -5.93 -22.78 -0.74
CA GLU A 192 -4.54 -22.31 -0.66
C GLU A 192 -4.34 -20.87 -1.22
N SER A 193 -5.13 -20.48 -2.23
CA SER A 193 -5.13 -19.13 -2.80
C SER A 193 -5.69 -18.05 -1.86
N SER A 194 -6.47 -18.42 -0.84
CA SER A 194 -7.06 -17.47 0.12
C SER A 194 -6.02 -16.93 1.10
N TYR A 195 -4.94 -17.68 1.39
CA TYR A 195 -3.91 -17.26 2.35
C TYR A 195 -3.05 -16.11 1.82
N LEU A 196 -2.66 -16.11 0.54
CA LEU A 196 -1.90 -15.02 -0.06
C LEU A 196 -2.72 -13.71 -0.04
N VAL A 197 -4.00 -13.80 -0.39
CA VAL A 197 -4.89 -12.64 -0.37
C VAL A 197 -5.06 -12.10 1.05
N MET A 198 -5.23 -12.98 2.04
CA MET A 198 -5.37 -12.59 3.44
C MET A 198 -4.10 -11.99 4.02
N ASN A 199 -2.92 -12.47 3.66
CA ASN A 199 -1.65 -11.90 4.15
C ASN A 199 -1.50 -10.44 3.69
N SER A 200 -1.92 -10.14 2.46
CA SER A 200 -1.75 -8.82 1.88
C SER A 200 -2.85 -7.82 2.23
N ILE A 201 -3.83 -8.14 3.08
CA ILE A 201 -4.83 -7.13 3.50
C ILE A 201 -4.26 -6.11 4.49
N ILE A 202 -3.09 -6.37 5.08
CA ILE A 202 -2.51 -5.52 6.14
C ILE A 202 -2.24 -4.11 5.60
N HIS A 203 -1.55 -3.97 4.48
CA HIS A 203 -1.25 -2.65 3.89
C HIS A 203 -2.49 -1.77 3.67
N PRO A 204 -3.51 -2.18 2.88
CA PRO A 204 -4.67 -1.33 2.67
C PRO A 204 -5.44 -1.04 3.98
N THR A 205 -5.52 -2.01 4.89
CA THR A 205 -6.14 -1.82 6.21
C THR A 205 -5.39 -0.79 7.05
N PHE A 206 -4.06 -0.86 7.06
CA PHE A 206 -3.19 0.07 7.76
C PHE A 206 -3.33 1.50 7.22
N VAL A 207 -3.29 1.67 5.89
CA VAL A 207 -3.45 2.98 5.25
C VAL A 207 -4.82 3.62 5.57
N ALA A 208 -5.89 2.81 5.59
CA ALA A 208 -7.20 3.28 6.03
C ALA A 208 -7.20 3.65 7.53
N GLY A 209 -6.55 2.83 8.36
CA GLY A 209 -6.39 3.06 9.80
C GLY A 209 -5.64 4.33 10.17
N LEU A 210 -4.76 4.82 9.30
CA LEU A 210 -4.04 6.09 9.48
C LEU A 210 -4.91 7.33 9.24
N GLN A 211 -6.15 7.20 8.75
CA GLN A 211 -7.06 8.33 8.62
C GLN A 211 -7.72 8.67 9.97
N ILE A 212 -6.93 9.20 10.90
CA ILE A 212 -7.25 9.30 12.34
C ILE A 212 -8.59 9.98 12.61
N ALA A 213 -8.90 11.17 12.04
CA ALA A 213 -10.21 11.80 12.22
C ALA A 213 -11.38 10.90 11.85
N ILE A 214 -11.29 10.21 10.69
CA ILE A 214 -12.36 9.34 10.19
C ILE A 214 -12.52 8.13 11.11
N ILE A 215 -11.40 7.51 11.49
CA ILE A 215 -11.41 6.30 12.33
C ILE A 215 -11.85 6.62 13.77
N ASN A 216 -11.46 7.77 14.32
CA ASN A 216 -11.89 8.21 15.65
C ASN A 216 -13.38 8.57 15.70
N ALA A 217 -13.96 9.04 14.59
CA ALA A 217 -15.39 9.28 14.48
C ALA A 217 -16.22 7.99 14.31
N ARG A 218 -15.58 6.85 14.03
CA ARG A 218 -16.24 5.58 13.63
C ARG A 218 -15.70 4.39 14.42
N PRO A 219 -16.26 4.10 15.62
CA PRO A 219 -15.84 2.96 16.44
C PRO A 219 -15.99 1.61 15.72
N ASP A 220 -16.99 1.48 14.85
CA ASP A 220 -17.22 0.30 14.01
C ASP A 220 -16.04 0.03 13.07
N PHE A 221 -15.38 1.08 12.56
CA PHE A 221 -14.20 0.93 11.71
C PHE A 221 -12.98 0.48 12.51
N LYS A 222 -12.80 0.96 13.75
CA LYS A 222 -11.72 0.48 14.65
C LYS A 222 -11.86 -1.00 14.95
N GLU A 223 -13.08 -1.44 15.23
CA GLU A 223 -13.37 -2.84 15.49
C GLU A 223 -13.08 -3.71 14.26
N LEU A 224 -13.57 -3.29 13.08
CA LEU A 224 -13.31 -4.00 11.83
C LEU A 224 -11.81 -4.09 11.51
N ILE A 225 -11.06 -2.99 11.63
CA ILE A 225 -9.61 -2.98 11.44
C ILE A 225 -8.94 -3.97 12.39
N SER A 226 -9.35 -3.98 13.66
CA SER A 226 -8.81 -4.91 14.66
C SER A 226 -9.07 -6.37 14.28
N GLN A 227 -10.30 -6.69 13.83
CA GLN A 227 -10.67 -8.04 13.40
C GLN A 227 -9.93 -8.48 12.12
N CYS A 228 -9.68 -7.55 11.19
CA CYS A 228 -8.95 -7.84 9.96
C CYS A 228 -7.47 -8.10 10.21
N ILE A 229 -6.83 -7.32 11.10
CA ILE A 229 -5.40 -7.45 11.40
C ILE A 229 -5.11 -8.67 12.29
N LEU A 230 -5.98 -8.98 13.26
CA LEU A 230 -5.80 -10.09 14.21
C LEU A 230 -6.47 -11.39 13.76
N SER A 231 -6.81 -11.54 12.48
CA SER A 231 -7.58 -12.70 12.03
C SER A 231 -6.84 -14.01 12.33
N ASP A 232 -7.43 -14.87 13.19
CA ASP A 232 -6.87 -16.15 13.66
C ASP A 232 -6.92 -17.27 12.58
N VAL A 233 -6.55 -16.96 11.34
CA VAL A 233 -6.50 -17.95 10.27
C VAL A 233 -5.20 -18.76 10.40
N PRO A 234 -5.26 -20.10 10.57
CA PRO A 234 -4.06 -20.93 10.71
C PRO A 234 -3.19 -20.84 9.45
N GLY A 235 -1.92 -20.41 9.60
CA GLY A 235 -0.96 -20.27 8.49
C GLY A 235 -0.83 -18.85 7.91
N LEU A 236 -1.57 -17.88 8.43
CA LEU A 236 -1.39 -16.46 8.12
C LEU A 236 -0.10 -15.90 8.76
N ILE A 237 0.34 -14.72 8.30
CA ILE A 237 1.37 -13.90 8.97
C ILE A 237 1.21 -14.01 10.50
N ASN A 238 2.31 -14.31 11.18
CA ASN A 238 2.34 -14.58 12.62
C ASN A 238 1.54 -13.51 13.39
N THR A 239 0.61 -13.94 14.26
CA THR A 239 -0.24 -13.10 15.11
C THR A 239 0.53 -11.95 15.76
N THR A 240 1.80 -12.17 16.11
CA THR A 240 2.69 -11.14 16.66
C THR A 240 2.90 -9.91 15.75
N GLN A 241 3.00 -10.07 14.43
CA GLN A 241 3.17 -8.91 13.52
C GLN A 241 1.87 -8.12 13.40
N GLY A 242 0.73 -8.82 13.31
CA GLY A 242 -0.59 -8.19 13.33
C GLY A 242 -0.81 -7.39 14.62
N GLU A 243 -0.48 -7.96 15.78
CA GLU A 243 -0.52 -7.28 17.07
C GLU A 243 0.33 -6.01 17.07
N LEU A 244 1.57 -6.06 16.60
CA LEU A 244 2.45 -4.89 16.52
C LEU A 244 1.87 -3.79 15.63
N VAL A 245 1.33 -4.15 14.46
CA VAL A 245 0.70 -3.20 13.54
C VAL A 245 -0.54 -2.57 14.19
N LEU A 246 -1.36 -3.37 14.87
CA LEU A 246 -2.57 -2.87 15.52
C LEU A 246 -2.26 -2.00 16.73
N ASP A 247 -1.30 -2.37 17.56
CA ASP A 247 -0.89 -1.57 18.72
C ASP A 247 -0.26 -0.23 18.28
N PHE A 248 0.47 -0.23 17.16
CA PHE A 248 0.92 1.01 16.53
C PHE A 248 -0.27 1.89 16.11
N LEU A 249 -1.27 1.33 15.41
CA LEU A 249 -2.48 2.08 15.02
C LEU A 249 -3.28 2.60 16.21
N ARG A 250 -3.46 1.79 17.26
CA ARG A 250 -4.14 2.21 18.50
C ARG A 250 -3.42 3.40 19.13
N GLY A 251 -2.09 3.33 19.23
CA GLY A 251 -1.29 4.45 19.71
C GLY A 251 -1.48 5.73 18.88
N MET A 252 -1.66 5.61 17.56
CA MET A 252 -1.98 6.75 16.70
C MET A 252 -3.40 7.28 16.91
N TRP A 253 -4.38 6.40 17.11
CA TRP A 253 -5.77 6.79 17.37
C TRP A 253 -5.94 7.55 18.68
N ASP A 254 -5.10 7.26 19.67
CA ASP A 254 -5.07 7.96 20.95
C ASP A 254 -4.31 9.29 20.89
N CYS A 255 -3.50 9.51 19.85
CA CYS A 255 -2.84 10.79 19.61
C CYS A 255 -3.84 11.81 19.04
N ALA A 256 -3.89 13.00 19.64
CA ALA A 256 -4.74 14.10 19.16
C ALA A 256 -4.16 14.87 17.97
N ASP A 257 -2.90 14.62 17.59
CA ASP A 257 -2.21 15.33 16.51
C ASP A 257 -2.17 14.49 15.22
N GLU A 258 -2.92 14.92 14.22
CA GLU A 258 -2.94 14.30 12.89
C GLU A 258 -1.65 14.56 12.08
N LYS A 259 -0.76 15.44 12.55
CA LYS A 259 0.49 15.80 11.86
C LYS A 259 1.68 14.93 12.25
N VAL A 260 1.46 13.89 13.06
CA VAL A 260 2.53 12.97 13.44
C VAL A 260 3.03 12.22 12.21
N ASP A 261 4.30 12.42 11.88
CA ASP A 261 4.98 11.66 10.83
C ASP A 261 5.09 10.19 11.29
N VAL A 262 4.32 9.34 10.63
CA VAL A 262 4.22 7.90 10.90
C VAL A 262 5.57 7.20 10.75
N GLU A 263 6.38 7.61 9.77
CA GLU A 263 7.70 7.02 9.51
C GLU A 263 8.70 7.42 10.60
N GLU A 264 8.69 8.68 11.01
CA GLU A 264 9.53 9.16 12.11
C GLU A 264 9.14 8.53 13.44
N LEU A 265 7.84 8.43 13.75
CA LEU A 265 7.38 7.82 14.99
C LEU A 265 7.81 6.35 15.10
N ALA A 266 7.67 5.58 14.02
CA ALA A 266 8.09 4.19 14.00
C ALA A 266 9.62 4.07 14.14
N ARG A 267 10.40 4.94 13.48
CA ARG A 267 11.86 4.99 13.65
C ARG A 267 12.28 5.32 15.08
N LEU A 268 11.63 6.28 15.73
CA LEU A 268 11.89 6.64 17.13
C LEU A 268 11.58 5.50 18.10
N ARG A 269 10.59 4.67 17.79
CA ARG A 269 10.27 3.45 18.56
C ARG A 269 11.20 2.28 18.22
N GLY A 270 12.10 2.44 17.25
CA GLY A 270 13.06 1.41 16.83
C GLY A 270 12.44 0.25 16.08
N PHE A 271 11.23 0.41 15.52
CA PHE A 271 10.53 -0.65 14.81
C PHE A 271 10.48 -0.42 13.30
N GLU A 272 10.70 -1.50 12.54
CA GLU A 272 10.37 -1.57 11.12
C GLU A 272 9.20 -2.52 10.90
N LEU A 273 8.05 -1.98 10.53
CA LEU A 273 6.85 -2.76 10.26
C LEU A 273 6.82 -3.17 8.78
N VAL A 274 6.50 -4.43 8.51
CA VAL A 274 6.18 -4.93 7.17
C VAL A 274 4.66 -4.95 7.02
N LEU A 275 4.14 -4.48 5.89
CA LEU A 275 2.70 -4.40 5.60
C LEU A 275 2.25 -5.31 4.45
N LEU A 276 3.16 -6.13 3.91
CA LEU A 276 2.94 -7.11 2.84
C LEU A 276 2.42 -8.44 3.34
#